data_AF-A0A9D7P2Q1-F1
#
_entry.id   AF-A0A9D7P2Q1-F1
#
_cell.length_a   1.000
_cell.length_b   1.000
_cell.length_c   1.000
_cell.angle_alpha   90.00
_cell.angle_beta   90.00
_cell.angle_gamma   90.00
#
_symmetry.space_group_name_H-M   'P 1'
#
loop_
_entity.id
_entity.type
_entity.pdbx_description
1 polymer ?
#
loop_
_entity_poly.entity_id
_entity_poly.type
_entity_poly.pdbx_seq_one_letter_code
_entity_poly.pdbx_strand_id
1 'polypeptide(L)'
;MVQFIRTTYDPELKRPKAAVVGRIPLENPIISKDLRAKLTEEEYVQACAWIEHEQRTTGLREELAARTLAETLAAANRWFQRQDNLSELDWITGSILPELQLLRKTIKRVID
;
A
#
# COMPACT_ATOMS: atom_id res chain seq x y z
N MET A 1 0.28 1.18 8.31
CA MET A 1 0.19 0.21 9.43
C MET A 1 -1.25 -0.20 9.59
N VAL A 2 -1.53 -1.48 9.84
CA VAL A 2 -2.88 -2.03 10.05
C VAL A 2 -3.01 -2.48 11.50
N GLN A 3 -4.17 -2.21 12.11
CA GLN A 3 -4.46 -2.59 13.49
C GLN A 3 -5.58 -3.63 13.52
N PHE A 4 -5.38 -4.69 14.29
CA PHE A 4 -6.42 -5.67 14.60
C PHE A 4 -7.16 -5.22 15.84
N ILE A 5 -8.45 -4.96 15.70
CA ILE A 5 -9.32 -4.49 16.77
C ILE A 5 -10.38 -5.57 17.00
N ARG A 6 -10.43 -6.14 18.21
CA ARG A 6 -11.49 -7.04 18.62
C ARG A 6 -12.54 -6.22 19.35
N THR A 7 -13.77 -6.32 18.90
CA THR A 7 -14.92 -5.68 19.54
C THR A 7 -15.74 -6.75 20.24
N THR A 8 -15.80 -6.69 21.56
CA THR A 8 -16.61 -7.60 22.39
C THR A 8 -17.74 -6.82 23.05
N TYR A 9 -18.89 -7.46 23.24
CA TYR A 9 -19.98 -6.86 24.00
C TYR A 9 -19.65 -6.88 25.50
N ASP A 10 -19.72 -5.72 26.16
CA ASP A 10 -19.58 -5.60 27.60
C ASP A 10 -20.98 -5.63 28.25
N PRO A 11 -21.36 -6.73 28.93
CA PRO A 11 -22.69 -6.86 29.49
C PRO A 11 -22.94 -5.96 30.71
N GLU A 12 -21.89 -5.53 31.41
CA GLU A 12 -22.01 -4.64 32.58
C GLU A 12 -22.32 -3.20 32.13
N LEU A 13 -21.63 -2.75 31.08
CA LEU A 13 -21.80 -1.41 30.52
C LEU A 13 -22.84 -1.35 29.39
N LYS A 14 -23.46 -2.49 29.04
CA LYS A 14 -24.41 -2.68 27.94
C LYS A 14 -23.96 -2.04 26.61
N ARG A 15 -22.65 -2.09 26.32
CA ARG A 15 -22.06 -1.43 25.15
C ARG A 15 -20.89 -2.23 24.57
N PRO A 16 -20.58 -2.08 23.28
CA PRO A 16 -19.40 -2.70 22.69
C PRO A 16 -18.11 -2.08 23.26
N LYS A 17 -17.14 -2.93 23.55
CA LYS A 17 -15.78 -2.58 23.98
C LYS A 17 -14.81 -3.00 22.89
N ALA A 18 -14.11 -2.03 22.31
CA ALA A 18 -13.07 -2.27 21.33
C ALA A 18 -11.70 -2.37 22.03
N ALA A 19 -10.94 -3.42 21.71
CA ALA A 19 -9.58 -3.63 22.20
C ALA A 19 -8.63 -3.88 21.03
N VAL A 20 -7.50 -3.18 21.02
CA VAL A 20 -6.44 -3.41 20.03
C VAL A 20 -5.70 -4.70 20.39
N VAL A 21 -5.82 -5.71 19.54
CA VAL A 21 -5.19 -7.04 19.72
C VAL A 21 -3.74 -7.01 19.27
N GLY A 22 -3.45 -6.26 18.21
CA GLY A 22 -2.10 -6.01 17.73
C GLY A 22 -2.07 -5.22 16.43
N ARG A 23 -0.88 -5.13 15.84
CA ARG A 23 -0.62 -4.30 14.67
C ARG A 23 0.39 -4.97 13.76
N ILE A 24 0.26 -4.72 12.45
CA ILE A 24 1.20 -5.19 11.43
C ILE A 24 1.52 -4.05 10.45
N PRO A 25 2.71 -4.06 9.81
CA PRO A 25 3.00 -3.14 8.72
C PRO A 25 2.10 -3.44 7.50
N LEU A 26 1.76 -2.39 6.75
CA LEU A 26 0.89 -2.53 5.56
C LEU A 26 1.68 -3.01 4.33
N GLU A 27 2.95 -2.58 4.22
CA GLU A 27 3.81 -2.88 3.07
C GLU A 27 4.26 -4.34 3.01
N ASN A 28 4.44 -4.97 4.18
CA ASN A 28 4.78 -6.38 4.28
C ASN A 28 4.03 -7.02 5.45
N PRO A 29 2.72 -7.29 5.27
CA PRO A 29 1.87 -7.72 6.36
C PRO A 29 2.20 -9.17 6.75
N ILE A 30 2.91 -9.33 7.86
CA ILE A 30 3.29 -10.63 8.44
C ILE A 30 2.72 -10.72 9.86
N ILE A 31 2.00 -11.80 10.15
CA ILE A 31 1.49 -12.08 11.50
C ILE A 31 2.65 -12.61 12.35
N SER A 32 3.06 -11.84 13.36
CA SER A 32 4.08 -12.27 14.31
C SER A 32 3.56 -13.40 15.21
N LYS A 33 4.47 -14.19 15.80
CA LYS A 33 4.11 -15.24 16.77
C LYS A 33 3.30 -14.68 17.95
N ASP A 34 3.64 -13.48 18.40
CA ASP A 34 2.94 -12.79 19.49
C ASP A 34 1.51 -12.39 19.11
N LEU A 35 1.29 -11.97 17.86
CA LEU A 35 -0.05 -11.64 17.37
C LEU A 35 -0.87 -12.92 17.17
N ARG A 36 -0.24 -13.98 16.63
CA ARG A 36 -0.88 -15.29 16.47
C ARG A 36 -1.42 -15.85 17.78
N ALA A 37 -0.65 -15.72 18.87
CA ALA A 37 -1.05 -16.20 20.19
C ALA A 37 -2.26 -15.45 20.79
N LYS A 38 -2.57 -14.24 20.30
CA LYS A 38 -3.69 -13.41 20.78
C LYS A 38 -4.97 -13.59 19.96
N LEU A 39 -4.87 -14.09 18.74
CA LEU A 39 -5.99 -14.30 17.83
C LEU A 39 -6.66 -15.66 18.08
N THR A 40 -7.98 -15.73 17.93
CA THR A 40 -8.66 -17.03 17.81
C THR A 40 -8.33 -17.68 16.47
N GLU A 41 -8.68 -18.96 16.29
CA GLU A 41 -8.43 -19.65 15.03
C GLU A 41 -9.18 -19.00 13.87
N GLU A 42 -10.44 -18.61 14.10
CA GLU A 42 -11.29 -17.96 13.10
C GLU A 42 -10.72 -16.59 12.70
N GLU A 43 -10.29 -15.79 13.69
CA GLU A 43 -9.69 -14.48 13.43
C GLU A 43 -8.35 -14.61 12.71
N TYR A 44 -7.56 -15.64 13.03
CA TYR A 44 -6.31 -15.92 12.33
C TYR A 44 -6.54 -16.29 10.87
N VAL A 45 -7.51 -17.17 10.59
CA VAL A 45 -7.89 -17.54 9.22
C VAL A 45 -8.33 -16.30 8.42
N GLN A 46 -9.16 -15.44 9.02
CA GLN A 46 -9.59 -14.19 8.39
C GLN A 46 -8.42 -13.23 8.16
N ALA A 47 -7.50 -13.10 9.12
CA ALA A 47 -6.32 -12.26 8.99
C ALA A 47 -5.42 -12.74 7.84
N CYS A 48 -5.19 -14.06 7.73
CA CYS A 48 -4.42 -14.64 6.63
C CYS A 48 -5.08 -14.40 5.26
N ALA A 49 -6.40 -14.61 5.16
CA ALA A 49 -7.14 -14.37 3.93
C ALA A 49 -7.07 -12.90 3.50
N TRP A 50 -7.17 -11.97 4.45
CA TRP A 50 -7.00 -10.54 4.17
C TRP A 50 -5.57 -10.21 3.70
N ILE A 51 -4.54 -10.80 4.33
CA ILE A 51 -3.14 -10.61 3.92
C ILE A 51 -2.91 -11.06 2.48
N GLU A 52 -3.39 -12.26 2.14
CA GLU A 52 -3.27 -12.81 0.78
C GLU A 52 -3.98 -11.91 -0.25
N HIS A 53 -5.18 -11.43 0.09
CA HIS A 53 -5.93 -10.51 -0.76
C HIS A 53 -5.19 -9.18 -0.97
N GLU A 54 -4.61 -8.59 0.08
CA GLU A 54 -3.85 -7.35 -0.02
C GLU A 54 -2.57 -7.52 -0.85
N GLN A 55 -1.84 -8.61 -0.65
CA GLN A 55 -0.64 -8.92 -1.44
C GLN A 55 -0.99 -9.08 -2.92
N ARG A 56 -2.06 -9.83 -3.23
CA ARG A 56 -2.54 -9.98 -4.60
C ARG A 56 -2.97 -8.64 -5.20
N THR A 57 -3.73 -7.86 -4.46
CA THR A 57 -4.19 -6.53 -4.89
C THR A 57 -3.01 -5.59 -5.14
N THR A 58 -2.00 -5.62 -4.29
CA THR A 58 -0.77 -4.84 -4.45
C THR A 58 -0.01 -5.26 -5.70
N GLY A 59 0.20 -6.56 -5.91
CA GLY A 59 0.83 -7.07 -7.13
C GLY A 59 0.07 -6.69 -8.40
N LEU A 60 -1.27 -6.75 -8.39
CA LEU A 60 -2.10 -6.31 -9.52
C LEU A 60 -1.99 -4.80 -9.77
N ARG A 61 -1.91 -3.98 -8.71
CA ARG A 61 -1.69 -2.53 -8.84
C ARG A 61 -0.32 -2.21 -9.42
N GLU A 62 0.73 -2.90 -8.97
CA GLU A 62 2.08 -2.76 -9.50
C GLU A 62 2.14 -3.17 -10.97
N GLU A 63 1.51 -4.29 -11.34
CA GLU A 63 1.42 -4.74 -12.73
C GLU A 63 0.68 -3.73 -13.60
N LEU A 64 -0.48 -3.23 -13.14
CA LEU A 64 -1.24 -2.21 -13.86
C LEU A 64 -0.40 -0.93 -14.03
N ALA A 65 0.30 -0.50 -12.98
CA ALA A 65 1.17 0.67 -13.04
C ALA A 65 2.29 0.48 -14.07
N ALA A 66 2.96 -0.68 -14.09
CA ALA A 66 3.99 -0.99 -15.06
C ALA A 66 3.46 -0.98 -16.50
N ARG A 67 2.27 -1.55 -16.74
CA ARG A 67 1.64 -1.63 -18.07
C ARG A 67 1.14 -0.28 -18.58
N THR A 68 0.64 0.58 -17.70
CA THR A 68 0.09 1.90 -18.05
C THR A 68 1.12 3.03 -17.95
N LEU A 69 2.34 2.73 -17.49
CA LEU A 69 3.37 3.74 -17.25
C LEU A 69 3.72 4.55 -18.50
N ALA A 70 3.88 3.89 -19.65
CA ALA A 70 4.23 4.59 -20.89
C ALA A 70 3.16 5.61 -21.31
N GLU A 71 1.88 5.23 -21.18
CA GLU A 71 0.74 6.09 -21.51
C GLU A 71 0.62 7.26 -20.53
N THR A 72 0.78 6.99 -19.24
CA THR A 72 0.72 8.02 -18.18
C THR A 72 1.86 9.03 -18.31
N LEU A 73 3.08 8.59 -18.63
CA LEU A 73 4.20 9.50 -18.91
C LEU A 73 3.97 10.37 -20.14
N ALA A 74 3.42 9.80 -21.22
CA ALA A 74 3.08 10.57 -22.43
C ALA A 74 1.99 11.60 -22.16
N ALA A 75 0.99 11.27 -21.33
CA ALA A 75 -0.04 12.22 -20.90
C ALA A 75 0.54 13.33 -20.01
N ALA A 76 1.41 12.98 -19.05
CA ALA A 76 2.08 13.94 -18.18
C ALA A 76 2.96 14.91 -18.99
N ASN A 77 3.74 14.41 -19.95
CA ASN A 77 4.58 15.26 -20.80
C ASN A 77 3.75 16.27 -21.61
N ARG A 78 2.62 15.83 -22.20
CA ARG A 78 1.68 16.74 -22.89
C ARG A 78 1.05 17.77 -21.96
N TRP A 79 0.86 17.43 -20.69
CA TRP A 79 0.36 18.38 -19.70
C TRP A 79 1.43 19.41 -19.34
N PHE A 80 2.67 18.99 -19.07
CA PHE A 80 3.79 19.90 -18.79
C PHE A 80 4.08 20.87 -19.94
N GLN A 81 4.02 20.41 -21.19
CA GLN A 81 4.21 21.27 -22.36
C GLN A 81 3.14 22.36 -22.53
N ARG A 82 1.97 22.20 -21.87
CA ARG A 82 0.88 23.18 -21.91
C ARG A 82 0.94 24.19 -20.76
N GLN A 83 1.83 24.01 -19.78
CA GLN A 83 1.92 24.89 -18.63
C GLN A 83 2.89 26.05 -18.91
N ASP A 84 2.39 27.28 -18.82
CA ASP A 84 3.19 28.50 -18.97
C ASP A 84 3.83 28.97 -17.65
N ASN A 85 3.36 28.45 -16.51
CA ASN A 85 3.83 28.85 -15.18
C ASN A 85 4.64 27.73 -14.51
N LEU A 86 5.97 27.80 -14.64
CA LEU A 86 6.91 26.80 -14.14
C LEU A 86 7.03 26.80 -12.60
N SER A 87 6.69 27.90 -11.95
CA SER A 87 6.84 28.10 -10.49
C SER A 87 5.96 27.19 -9.64
N GLU A 88 4.82 26.74 -10.17
CA GLU A 88 3.90 25.82 -9.48
C GLU A 88 4.26 24.34 -9.70
N LEU A 89 5.28 24.07 -10.53
CA LEU A 89 5.66 22.71 -10.96
C LEU A 89 6.85 22.13 -10.19
N ASP A 90 7.52 22.93 -9.37
CA ASP A 90 8.71 22.54 -8.61
C ASP A 90 8.45 21.34 -7.68
N TRP A 91 7.28 21.29 -7.05
CA TRP A 91 6.92 20.17 -6.16
C TRP A 91 6.61 18.87 -6.92
N ILE A 92 6.05 18.98 -8.13
CA ILE A 92 5.74 17.83 -9.00
C ILE A 92 7.04 17.28 -9.60
N THR A 93 7.88 18.16 -10.13
CA THR A 93 9.17 17.77 -10.74
C THR A 93 10.14 17.22 -9.70
N GLY A 94 10.18 17.81 -8.50
CA GLY A 94 11.01 17.34 -7.39
C GLY A 94 10.66 15.94 -6.87
N SER A 95 9.41 15.51 -7.02
CA SER A 95 8.98 14.16 -6.63
C SER A 95 9.10 13.13 -7.75
N ILE A 96 8.92 13.52 -9.01
CA ILE A 96 8.95 12.59 -10.15
C ILE A 96 10.38 12.19 -10.55
N LEU A 97 11.33 13.14 -10.55
CA LEU A 97 12.67 12.89 -11.09
C LEU A 97 13.45 11.77 -10.36
N PRO A 98 13.45 11.68 -9.02
CA PRO A 98 14.13 10.59 -8.31
C PRO A 98 13.55 9.22 -8.66
N GLU A 99 12.22 9.11 -8.73
CA GLU A 99 11.52 7.84 -9.03
C GLU A 99 11.81 7.36 -10.46
N LEU A 100 11.86 8.28 -11.44
CA LEU A 100 12.26 7.93 -12.81
C LEU A 100 13.70 7.43 -12.90
N GLN A 101 14.61 7.96 -12.07
CA GLN A 101 16.00 7.49 -12.04
C GLN A 101 16.11 6.08 -11.44
N LEU A 102 15.39 5.81 -10.36
CA LEU A 102 15.31 4.48 -9.75
C LEU A 102 14.70 3.47 -10.73
N LEU A 103 13.60 3.84 -11.38
CA LEU A 103 12.95 3.00 -12.37
C LEU A 103 13.89 2.71 -13.55
N ARG A 104 14.59 3.72 -14.08
CA ARG A 104 15.57 3.54 -15.15
C ARG A 104 16.65 2.53 -14.77
N LYS A 105 17.16 2.58 -13.53
CA LYS A 105 18.13 1.61 -13.01
C LYS A 105 17.56 0.19 -13.00
N THR A 106 16.31 0.03 -12.56
CA THR A 106 15.62 -1.26 -12.53
C THR A 106 15.37 -1.81 -13.93
N ILE A 107 14.89 -0.99 -14.87
CA ILE A 107 14.64 -1.39 -16.26
C ILE A 107 15.93 -1.84 -16.95
N LYS A 108 17.03 -1.09 -16.79
CA LYS A 108 18.33 -1.48 -17.36
C LYS A 108 18.75 -2.89 -16.92
N ARG A 109 18.62 -3.19 -15.63
CA ARG A 109 18.91 -4.52 -15.07
C ARG A 109 18.03 -5.64 -15.64
N VAL A 110 16.85 -5.33 -16.18
CA VAL A 110 15.95 -6.32 -16.79
C VAL A 110 16.25 -6.54 -18.27
N ILE A 111 16.86 -5.54 -18.93
CA ILE A 111 17.19 -5.58 -20.36
C ILE A 111 18.59 -6.15 -20.61
N ASP A 112 19.54 -5.91 -19.70
CA ASP A 112 20.89 -6.50 -19.69
C ASP A 112 20.87 -7.96 -19.22
#